data_AF-A0A8F4FWG3-F1
#
_entry.id   AF-A0A8F4FWG3-F1
#
_cell.length_a   1.000
_cell.length_b   1.000
_cell.length_c   1.000
_cell.angle_alpha   90.00
_cell.angle_beta   90.00
_cell.angle_gamma   90.00
#
_symmetry.space_group_name_H-M   'P 1'
#
loop_
_entity.id
_entity.type
_entity.pdbx_description
1 polymer ?
#
loop_
_entity_poly.entity_id
_entity_poly.type
_entity_poly.pdbx_seq_one_letter_code
_entity_poly.pdbx_strand_id
1 'polypeptide(L)'
;MTTLPLDTAEAPRARWGIADALIGLCVAIVVANYLAAACVAAAGYPVATDSADLPLWLNLVGSPLLWLGFVGVPVWAAHVKGNGVVTDFRLRLRATDLPLAGAIGVVTQLVLVPILSLPLIWATGADVDDLSRPARELADKVNGPFATIAFVLVIAIGAPIAEELFFRGLLLRSIQKRFGTAWAVAGSAVVFGLTHFEGVQTPALIGAGVVFGLVAVKTDRLGAAMVCHMAFNLTTVVNLLWIHG
;
A
#
# COMPACT_ATOMS: atom_id res chain seq x y z
N MET A 1 -12.93 -52.64 -6.05
CA MET A 1 -12.48 -51.27 -6.39
C MET A 1 -13.19 -50.33 -5.45
N THR A 2 -12.52 -49.92 -4.38
CA THR A 2 -13.07 -49.06 -3.33
C THR A 2 -12.70 -47.63 -3.68
N THR A 3 -13.66 -46.81 -4.06
CA THR A 3 -13.47 -45.37 -4.29
C THR A 3 -13.34 -44.69 -2.93
N LEU A 4 -12.12 -44.28 -2.55
CA LEU A 4 -11.94 -43.37 -1.41
C LEU A 4 -12.65 -42.04 -1.74
N PRO A 5 -13.43 -41.47 -0.80
CA PRO A 5 -13.98 -40.13 -0.98
C PRO A 5 -12.81 -39.14 -1.05
N LEU A 6 -12.80 -38.29 -2.07
CA LEU A 6 -11.94 -37.10 -2.08
C LEU A 6 -12.44 -36.21 -0.95
N ASP A 7 -11.70 -36.18 0.15
CA ASP A 7 -11.94 -35.30 1.28
C ASP A 7 -11.77 -33.84 0.82
N THR A 8 -12.84 -33.24 0.33
CA THR A 8 -12.91 -31.79 0.04
C THR A 8 -13.18 -31.03 1.34
N ALA A 9 -12.36 -31.26 2.37
CA ALA A 9 -12.46 -30.51 3.61
C ALA A 9 -12.19 -29.03 3.30
N GLU A 10 -13.26 -28.23 3.32
CA GLU A 10 -13.17 -26.78 3.19
C GLU A 10 -12.28 -26.25 4.34
N ALA A 11 -11.25 -25.47 4.01
CA ALA A 11 -10.29 -25.01 5.02
C ALA A 11 -11.03 -24.31 6.17
N PRO A 12 -10.62 -24.53 7.44
CA PRO A 12 -11.27 -23.93 8.59
C PRO A 12 -11.39 -22.41 8.44
N ARG A 13 -12.53 -21.85 8.89
CA ARG A 13 -12.74 -20.39 8.83
C ARG A 13 -11.66 -19.67 9.65
N ALA A 14 -10.92 -18.80 8.99
CA ALA A 14 -9.87 -18.03 9.64
C ALA A 14 -10.44 -17.06 10.68
N ARG A 15 -9.85 -17.09 11.88
CA ARG A 15 -10.28 -16.40 13.11
C ARG A 15 -9.83 -14.94 13.19
N TRP A 16 -8.87 -14.50 12.36
CA TRP A 16 -8.46 -13.10 12.30
C TRP A 16 -9.58 -12.20 11.77
N GLY A 17 -9.57 -10.94 12.18
CA GLY A 17 -10.60 -9.96 11.80
C GLY A 17 -10.18 -8.50 12.04
N ILE A 18 -11.17 -7.62 12.21
CA ILE A 18 -10.95 -6.16 12.27
C ILE A 18 -10.00 -5.78 13.41
N ALA A 19 -10.06 -6.45 14.56
CA ALA A 19 -9.15 -6.19 15.67
C ALA A 19 -7.68 -6.42 15.29
N ASP A 20 -7.37 -7.46 14.52
CA ASP A 20 -6.01 -7.72 14.03
C ASP A 20 -5.56 -6.65 13.04
N ALA A 21 -6.46 -6.18 12.19
CA ALA A 21 -6.17 -5.07 11.29
C ALA A 21 -5.88 -3.77 12.07
N LEU A 22 -6.64 -3.47 13.12
CA LEU A 22 -6.39 -2.31 13.99
C LEU A 22 -5.04 -2.43 14.72
N ILE A 23 -4.66 -3.63 15.17
CA ILE A 23 -3.34 -3.88 15.74
C ILE A 23 -2.25 -3.62 14.70
N GLY A 24 -2.40 -4.15 13.47
CA GLY A 24 -1.44 -3.93 12.40
C GLY A 24 -1.28 -2.46 12.04
N LEU A 25 -2.39 -1.71 12.03
CA LEU A 25 -2.37 -0.26 11.83
C LEU A 25 -1.66 0.47 12.98
N CYS A 26 -1.93 0.08 14.23
CA CYS A 26 -1.28 0.66 15.40
C CYS A 26 0.24 0.38 15.40
N VAL A 27 0.66 -0.84 15.06
CA VAL A 27 2.08 -1.18 14.93
C VAL A 27 2.71 -0.38 13.79
N ALA A 28 2.05 -0.29 12.63
CA ALA A 28 2.56 0.45 11.49
C ALA A 28 2.70 1.94 11.79
N ILE A 29 1.73 2.58 12.46
CA ILE A 29 1.79 4.03 12.69
C ILE A 29 2.58 4.37 13.95
N VAL A 30 2.34 3.69 15.07
CA VAL A 30 2.92 4.08 16.36
C VAL A 30 4.32 3.51 16.50
N VAL A 31 4.47 2.19 16.41
CA VAL A 31 5.75 1.53 16.66
C VAL A 31 6.78 1.93 15.61
N ALA A 32 6.40 1.97 14.33
CA ALA A 32 7.33 2.38 13.29
C ALA A 32 7.79 3.84 13.44
N ASN A 33 6.90 4.75 13.85
CA ASN A 33 7.29 6.15 14.09
C ASN A 33 8.28 6.29 15.25
N TYR A 34 8.09 5.54 16.35
CA TYR A 34 9.08 5.52 17.44
C TYR A 34 10.43 4.94 17.00
N LEU A 35 10.42 3.87 16.20
CA LEU A 35 11.66 3.29 15.66
C LEU A 35 12.34 4.22 14.66
N ALA A 36 11.59 4.89 13.79
CA ALA A 36 12.11 5.87 12.85
C ALA A 36 12.74 7.05 13.59
N ALA A 37 12.07 7.59 14.61
CA ALA A 37 12.60 8.61 15.50
C ALA A 37 13.91 8.17 16.19
N ALA A 38 13.98 6.92 16.64
CA ALA A 38 15.20 6.35 17.21
C ALA A 38 16.34 6.25 16.19
N CYS A 39 16.05 5.86 14.94
CA CYS A 39 17.02 5.85 13.85
C CYS A 39 17.53 7.27 13.52
N VAL A 40 16.64 8.26 13.49
CA VAL A 40 16.98 9.68 13.27
C VAL A 40 17.91 10.18 14.38
N ALA A 41 17.56 9.94 15.64
CA ALA A 41 18.39 10.31 16.78
C ALA A 41 19.76 9.60 16.76
N ALA A 42 19.79 8.30 16.47
CA ALA A 42 21.02 7.53 16.38
C ALA A 42 21.94 7.98 15.23
N ALA A 43 21.36 8.54 14.16
CA ALA A 43 22.10 9.14 13.06
C ALA A 43 22.60 10.56 13.35
N GLY A 44 22.34 11.10 14.55
CA GLY A 44 22.81 12.42 15.00
C GLY A 44 21.90 13.58 14.63
N TYR A 45 20.68 13.31 14.16
CA TYR A 45 19.68 14.34 13.83
C TYR A 45 18.72 14.56 15.00
N PRO A 46 18.26 15.81 15.23
CA PRO A 46 17.12 16.06 16.11
C PRO A 46 15.89 15.23 15.69
N VAL A 47 15.18 14.64 16.65
CA VAL A 47 13.99 13.81 16.35
C VAL A 47 12.88 14.60 15.64
N ALA A 48 12.83 15.92 15.85
CA ALA A 48 11.86 16.81 15.23
C ALA A 48 12.30 17.31 13.83
N THR A 49 13.40 16.81 13.28
CA THR A 49 13.85 17.19 11.93
C THR A 49 12.84 16.74 10.89
N ASP A 50 12.49 17.64 9.97
CA ASP A 50 11.58 17.34 8.86
C ASP A 50 12.18 16.26 7.95
N SER A 51 11.34 15.34 7.47
CA SER A 51 11.73 14.35 6.46
C SER A 51 12.39 14.97 5.22
N ALA A 52 12.00 16.19 4.85
CA ALA A 52 12.59 16.96 3.75
C ALA A 52 14.08 17.29 4.00
N ASP A 53 14.51 17.44 5.25
CA ASP A 53 15.89 17.74 5.61
C ASP A 53 16.75 16.48 5.86
N LEU A 54 16.12 15.31 6.02
CA LEU A 54 16.82 14.05 6.25
C LEU A 54 17.45 13.49 4.96
N PRO A 55 18.63 12.85 5.04
CA PRO A 55 19.24 12.20 3.89
C PRO A 55 18.38 11.04 3.37
N LEU A 56 18.48 10.74 2.06
CA LEU A 56 17.65 9.73 1.39
C LEU A 56 17.65 8.38 2.11
N TRP A 57 18.82 7.88 2.52
CA TRP A 57 18.93 6.56 3.15
C TRP A 57 18.11 6.46 4.44
N LEU A 58 18.00 7.55 5.22
CA LEU A 58 17.27 7.57 6.47
C LEU A 58 15.76 7.60 6.23
N ASN A 59 15.30 8.34 5.21
CA ASN A 59 13.93 8.28 4.72
C ASN A 59 13.56 6.88 4.22
N LEU A 60 14.46 6.24 3.45
CA LEU A 60 14.24 4.90 2.92
C LEU A 60 14.21 3.82 4.02
N VAL A 61 14.97 3.98 5.10
CA VAL A 61 14.94 3.06 6.27
C VAL A 61 13.61 3.15 7.02
N GLY A 62 12.94 4.31 7.02
CA GLY A 62 11.61 4.47 7.62
C GLY A 62 10.56 3.55 7.00
N SER A 63 10.65 3.29 5.69
CA SER A 63 9.66 2.48 4.95
C SER A 63 9.59 1.02 5.43
N PRO A 64 10.71 0.26 5.52
CA PRO A 64 10.70 -1.09 6.12
C PRO A 64 10.20 -1.17 7.56
N LEU A 65 10.34 -0.10 8.37
CA LEU A 65 9.83 -0.08 9.74
C LEU A 65 8.30 -0.12 9.77
N LEU A 66 7.64 0.57 8.82
CA LEU A 66 6.17 0.49 8.64
C LEU A 66 5.72 -0.94 8.29
N TRP A 67 6.56 -1.69 7.58
CA TRP A 67 6.25 -3.06 7.16
C TRP A 67 6.19 -4.06 8.34
N LEU A 68 6.67 -3.69 9.53
CA LEU A 68 6.41 -4.49 10.75
C LEU A 68 4.90 -4.63 11.00
N GLY A 69 4.14 -3.54 10.80
CA GLY A 69 2.69 -3.56 10.89
C GLY A 69 2.02 -4.10 9.63
N PHE A 70 2.45 -3.62 8.44
CA PHE A 70 1.79 -3.96 7.18
C PHE A 70 2.11 -5.35 6.62
N VAL A 71 3.24 -5.95 7.00
CA VAL A 71 3.60 -7.32 6.62
C VAL A 71 3.57 -8.23 7.84
N GLY A 72 4.21 -7.84 8.92
CA GLY A 72 4.35 -8.67 10.11
C GLY A 72 3.01 -9.11 10.71
N VAL A 73 2.08 -8.18 10.90
CA VAL A 73 0.77 -8.50 11.50
C VAL A 73 -0.11 -9.34 10.56
N PRO A 74 -0.28 -9.04 9.27
CA PRO A 74 -1.01 -9.92 8.36
C PRO A 74 -0.43 -11.33 8.25
N VAL A 75 0.91 -11.47 8.16
CA VAL A 75 1.57 -12.78 8.11
C VAL A 75 1.30 -13.54 9.40
N TRP A 76 1.55 -12.92 10.55
CA TRP A 76 1.27 -13.52 11.85
C TRP A 76 -0.19 -13.94 11.99
N ALA A 77 -1.13 -13.05 11.65
CA ALA A 77 -2.57 -13.32 11.76
C ALA A 77 -2.98 -14.49 10.85
N ALA A 78 -2.49 -14.54 9.62
CA ALA A 78 -2.79 -15.63 8.70
C ALA A 78 -2.21 -16.97 9.15
N HIS A 79 -1.01 -17.00 9.76
CA HIS A 79 -0.38 -18.26 10.20
C HIS A 79 -0.87 -18.75 11.57
N VAL A 80 -1.17 -17.84 12.50
CA VAL A 80 -1.55 -18.20 13.88
C VAL A 80 -3.06 -18.32 14.04
N LYS A 81 -3.83 -17.52 13.30
CA LYS A 81 -5.29 -17.44 13.40
C LYS A 81 -5.99 -17.90 12.12
N GLY A 82 -5.26 -18.42 11.14
CA GLY A 82 -5.77 -18.71 9.82
C GLY A 82 -5.10 -19.91 9.15
N ASN A 83 -5.10 -19.93 7.83
CA ASN A 83 -4.57 -21.04 7.01
C ASN A 83 -3.36 -20.61 6.15
N GLY A 84 -2.67 -19.55 6.55
CA GLY A 84 -1.54 -18.96 5.84
C GLY A 84 -1.94 -17.96 4.76
N VAL A 85 -0.99 -17.08 4.41
CA VAL A 85 -1.23 -15.90 3.55
C VAL A 85 -1.75 -16.25 2.15
N VAL A 86 -1.32 -17.38 1.59
CA VAL A 86 -1.74 -17.82 0.24
C VAL A 86 -3.22 -18.18 0.21
N THR A 87 -3.70 -18.92 1.22
CA THR A 87 -5.08 -19.38 1.31
C THR A 87 -6.00 -18.26 1.75
N ASP A 88 -5.62 -17.55 2.81
CA ASP A 88 -6.48 -16.58 3.49
C ASP A 88 -6.59 -15.27 2.73
N PHE A 89 -5.46 -14.77 2.20
CA PHE A 89 -5.42 -13.49 1.49
C PHE A 89 -5.47 -13.65 -0.03
N ARG A 90 -5.46 -14.89 -0.54
CA ARG A 90 -5.40 -15.20 -1.97
C ARG A 90 -4.17 -14.60 -2.62
N LEU A 91 -3.01 -14.75 -1.96
CA LEU A 91 -1.72 -14.36 -2.50
C LEU A 91 -1.36 -15.28 -3.68
N ARG A 92 -1.90 -14.94 -4.85
CA ARG A 92 -1.76 -15.63 -6.13
C ARG A 92 -1.66 -14.57 -7.22
N LEU A 93 -0.87 -14.87 -8.24
CA LEU A 93 -0.70 -14.02 -9.42
C LEU A 93 -0.83 -14.90 -10.67
N ARG A 94 -1.53 -14.40 -11.69
CA ARG A 94 -1.59 -15.00 -13.03
C ARG A 94 -0.90 -14.10 -14.03
N ALA A 95 -0.33 -14.69 -15.09
CA ALA A 95 0.32 -13.92 -16.16
C ALA A 95 -0.61 -12.86 -16.78
N THR A 96 -1.91 -13.15 -16.87
CA THR A 96 -2.95 -12.23 -17.36
C THR A 96 -3.18 -11.02 -16.46
N ASP A 97 -2.80 -11.10 -15.18
CA ASP A 97 -2.96 -9.99 -14.25
C ASP A 97 -1.94 -8.87 -14.56
N LEU A 98 -0.77 -9.20 -15.13
CA LEU A 98 0.27 -8.22 -15.42
C LEU A 98 -0.20 -7.10 -16.37
N PRO A 99 -0.63 -7.41 -17.61
CA PRO A 99 -1.02 -6.36 -18.54
C PRO A 99 -2.30 -5.64 -18.11
N LEU A 100 -3.31 -6.38 -17.64
CA LEU A 100 -4.61 -5.79 -17.30
C LEU A 100 -4.54 -4.96 -16.03
N ALA A 101 -4.04 -5.52 -14.93
CA ALA A 101 -3.96 -4.79 -13.67
C ALA A 101 -2.92 -3.67 -13.77
N GLY A 102 -1.80 -3.91 -14.48
CA GLY A 102 -0.82 -2.87 -14.76
C GLY A 102 -1.43 -1.69 -15.52
N ALA A 103 -2.19 -1.93 -16.60
CA ALA A 103 -2.88 -0.88 -17.34
C ALA A 103 -3.89 -0.12 -16.47
N ILE A 104 -4.65 -0.82 -15.62
CA ILE A 104 -5.57 -0.18 -14.66
C ILE A 104 -4.79 0.73 -13.70
N GLY A 105 -3.64 0.30 -13.20
CA GLY A 105 -2.78 1.12 -12.33
C GLY A 105 -2.30 2.41 -13.01
N VAL A 106 -1.78 2.29 -14.24
CA VAL A 106 -1.35 3.45 -15.06
C VAL A 106 -2.52 4.41 -15.31
N VAL A 107 -3.68 3.89 -15.74
CA VAL A 107 -4.87 4.71 -15.98
C VAL A 107 -5.37 5.38 -14.70
N THR A 108 -5.30 4.69 -13.57
CA THR A 108 -5.65 5.27 -12.26
C THR A 108 -4.74 6.48 -11.97
N GLN A 109 -3.44 6.35 -12.18
CA GLN A 109 -2.51 7.46 -11.96
C GLN A 109 -2.72 8.62 -12.94
N LEU A 110 -2.88 8.34 -14.23
CA LEU A 110 -2.93 9.38 -15.27
C LEU A 110 -4.31 10.02 -15.45
N VAL A 111 -5.38 9.34 -15.04
CA VAL A 111 -6.76 9.78 -15.29
C VAL A 111 -7.51 10.00 -13.98
N LEU A 112 -7.57 9.00 -13.09
CA LEU A 112 -8.37 9.11 -11.87
C LEU A 112 -7.80 10.17 -10.93
N VAL A 113 -6.48 10.20 -10.73
CA VAL A 113 -5.85 11.18 -9.84
C VAL A 113 -6.18 12.61 -10.27
N PRO A 114 -5.93 13.06 -11.53
CA PRO A 114 -6.33 14.39 -11.98
C PRO A 114 -7.83 14.67 -11.86
N ILE A 115 -8.69 13.70 -12.19
CA ILE A 115 -10.14 13.88 -12.08
C ILE A 115 -10.57 14.20 -10.64
N LEU A 116 -9.96 13.55 -9.67
CA LEU A 116 -10.30 13.74 -8.26
C LEU A 116 -9.59 14.94 -7.63
N SER A 117 -8.38 15.27 -8.08
CA SER A 117 -7.58 16.34 -7.50
C SER A 117 -7.85 17.72 -8.10
N LEU A 118 -8.06 17.84 -9.42
CA LEU A 118 -8.21 19.13 -10.08
C LEU A 118 -9.38 19.98 -9.57
N PRO A 119 -10.58 19.41 -9.31
CA PRO A 119 -11.68 20.18 -8.72
C PRO A 119 -11.34 20.70 -7.32
N LEU A 120 -10.62 19.90 -6.52
CA LEU A 120 -10.18 20.30 -5.18
C LEU A 120 -9.16 21.43 -5.25
N ILE A 121 -8.15 21.29 -6.11
CA ILE A 121 -7.13 22.32 -6.37
C ILE A 121 -7.79 23.62 -6.79
N TRP A 122 -8.70 23.56 -7.77
CA TRP A 122 -9.43 24.74 -8.22
C TRP A 122 -10.28 25.38 -7.11
N ALA A 123 -10.96 24.57 -6.29
CA ALA A 123 -11.81 25.07 -5.21
C ALA A 123 -11.04 25.63 -4.01
N THR A 124 -9.83 25.12 -3.75
CA THR A 124 -9.02 25.48 -2.56
C THR A 124 -7.91 26.48 -2.89
N GLY A 125 -7.55 26.63 -4.17
CA GLY A 125 -6.36 27.37 -4.57
C GLY A 125 -5.04 26.67 -4.22
N ALA A 126 -5.08 25.37 -3.91
CA ALA A 126 -3.87 24.57 -3.67
C ALA A 126 -3.00 24.48 -4.92
N ASP A 127 -1.72 24.18 -4.76
CA ASP A 127 -0.82 23.96 -5.89
C ASP A 127 -0.96 22.53 -6.43
N VAL A 128 -0.84 22.36 -7.75
CA VAL A 128 -0.73 21.04 -8.38
C VAL A 128 0.51 20.31 -7.85
N ASP A 129 1.57 21.07 -7.53
CA ASP A 129 2.81 20.52 -7.00
C ASP A 129 2.64 19.89 -5.61
N ASP A 130 1.62 20.29 -4.84
CA ASP A 130 1.33 19.67 -3.54
C ASP A 130 0.82 18.22 -3.68
N LEU A 131 0.32 17.82 -4.85
CA LEU A 131 -0.13 16.44 -5.09
C LEU A 131 1.01 15.43 -5.11
N SER A 132 2.21 15.86 -5.45
CA SER A 132 3.37 14.98 -5.57
C SER A 132 4.50 15.35 -4.61
N ARG A 133 4.31 16.36 -3.76
CA ARG A 133 5.36 16.93 -2.91
C ARG A 133 6.13 15.88 -2.10
N PRO A 134 5.52 14.97 -1.32
CA PRO A 134 6.29 13.99 -0.55
C PRO A 134 7.13 13.06 -1.44
N ALA A 135 6.57 12.63 -2.57
CA ALA A 135 7.26 11.78 -3.51
C ALA A 135 8.39 12.52 -4.24
N ARG A 136 8.18 13.80 -4.58
CA ARG A 136 9.16 14.68 -5.22
C ARG A 136 10.33 14.99 -4.28
N GLU A 137 10.06 15.35 -3.03
CA GLU A 137 11.11 15.63 -2.03
C GLU A 137 12.02 14.42 -1.80
N LEU A 138 11.49 13.20 -1.85
CA LEU A 138 12.33 12.00 -1.85
C LEU A 138 13.07 11.82 -3.18
N ALA A 139 12.41 12.04 -4.31
CA ALA A 139 13.00 11.90 -5.65
C ALA A 139 14.17 12.87 -5.88
N ASP A 140 14.07 14.13 -5.44
CA ASP A 140 15.09 15.17 -5.56
C ASP A 140 16.41 14.79 -4.85
N LYS A 141 16.33 13.87 -3.87
CA LYS A 141 17.50 13.35 -3.14
C LYS A 141 18.16 12.16 -3.84
N VAL A 142 17.53 11.60 -4.87
CA VAL A 142 18.03 10.42 -5.59
C VAL A 142 19.18 10.83 -6.50
N ASN A 143 20.41 10.46 -6.09
CA ASN A 143 21.62 10.78 -6.82
C ASN A 143 22.42 9.51 -7.16
N GLY A 144 22.54 9.22 -8.45
CA GLY A 144 23.31 8.10 -8.99
C GLY A 144 22.55 6.74 -9.02
N PRO A 145 23.08 5.75 -9.76
CA PRO A 145 22.34 4.54 -10.10
C PRO A 145 21.90 3.69 -8.90
N PHE A 146 22.73 3.61 -7.86
CA PHE A 146 22.42 2.82 -6.67
C PHE A 146 21.23 3.42 -5.89
N ALA A 147 21.21 4.75 -5.72
CA ALA A 147 20.11 5.44 -5.06
C ALA A 147 18.80 5.29 -5.85
N THR A 148 18.86 5.37 -7.19
CA THR A 148 17.71 5.16 -8.07
C THR A 148 17.13 3.75 -7.92
N ILE A 149 17.98 2.72 -7.94
CA ILE A 149 17.54 1.33 -7.77
C ILE A 149 16.91 1.14 -6.39
N ALA A 150 17.54 1.63 -5.33
CA ALA A 150 17.01 1.53 -3.97
C ALA A 150 15.64 2.23 -3.85
N PHE A 151 15.50 3.44 -4.39
CA PHE A 151 14.26 4.19 -4.38
C PHE A 151 13.13 3.46 -5.11
N VAL A 152 13.38 2.95 -6.33
CA VAL A 152 12.40 2.17 -7.10
C VAL A 152 11.99 0.90 -6.35
N LEU A 153 12.94 0.14 -5.82
CA LEU A 153 12.65 -1.10 -5.11
C LEU A 153 11.82 -0.87 -3.84
N VAL A 154 12.11 0.19 -3.08
CA VAL A 154 11.39 0.47 -1.83
C VAL A 154 10.02 1.11 -2.09
N ILE A 155 9.97 2.17 -2.91
CA ILE A 155 8.78 3.01 -3.06
C ILE A 155 7.83 2.50 -4.13
N ALA A 156 8.36 2.03 -5.26
CA ALA A 156 7.52 1.60 -6.38
C ALA A 156 7.12 0.13 -6.33
N ILE A 157 7.83 -0.69 -5.55
CA ILE A 157 7.62 -2.14 -5.48
C ILE A 157 7.32 -2.58 -4.05
N GLY A 158 8.24 -2.35 -3.12
CA GLY A 158 8.15 -2.84 -1.75
C GLY A 158 6.94 -2.30 -0.99
N ALA A 159 6.75 -0.97 -1.00
CA ALA A 159 5.64 -0.31 -0.34
C ALA A 159 4.28 -0.81 -0.85
N PRO A 160 3.98 -0.82 -2.17
CA PRO A 160 2.75 -1.42 -2.70
C PRO A 160 2.53 -2.87 -2.25
N ILE A 161 3.55 -3.71 -2.23
CA ILE A 161 3.41 -5.11 -1.77
C ILE A 161 3.02 -5.17 -0.29
N ALA A 162 3.71 -4.42 0.56
CA ALA A 162 3.44 -4.37 2.00
C ALA A 162 2.03 -3.83 2.27
N GLU A 163 1.67 -2.72 1.63
CA GLU A 163 0.37 -2.08 1.77
C GLU A 163 -0.75 -2.99 1.29
N GLU A 164 -0.65 -3.61 0.11
CA GLU A 164 -1.71 -4.49 -0.38
C GLU A 164 -1.90 -5.72 0.52
N LEU A 165 -0.82 -6.28 1.07
CA LEU A 165 -0.91 -7.38 2.03
C LEU A 165 -1.72 -6.99 3.27
N PHE A 166 -1.56 -5.76 3.77
CA PHE A 166 -2.34 -5.23 4.86
C PHE A 166 -3.76 -4.84 4.45
N PHE A 167 -3.90 -3.88 3.52
CA PHE A 167 -5.18 -3.26 3.19
C PHE A 167 -6.12 -4.23 2.47
N ARG A 168 -5.63 -5.02 1.51
CA ARG A 168 -6.47 -5.91 0.68
C ARG A 168 -6.44 -7.35 1.20
N GLY A 169 -5.30 -7.77 1.74
CA GLY A 169 -5.17 -9.06 2.41
C GLY A 169 -5.93 -9.09 3.74
N LEU A 170 -5.51 -8.28 4.71
CA LEU A 170 -6.08 -8.34 6.07
C LEU A 170 -7.33 -7.46 6.25
N LEU A 171 -7.24 -6.15 6.03
CA LEU A 171 -8.28 -5.18 6.41
C LEU A 171 -9.56 -5.36 5.58
N LEU A 172 -9.46 -5.33 4.25
CA LEU A 172 -10.61 -5.50 3.35
C LEU A 172 -11.33 -6.81 3.66
N ARG A 173 -10.62 -7.94 3.72
CA ARG A 173 -11.24 -9.24 4.01
C ARG A 173 -11.85 -9.28 5.41
N SER A 174 -11.25 -8.61 6.39
CA SER A 174 -11.79 -8.50 7.75
C SER A 174 -13.11 -7.73 7.79
N ILE A 175 -13.20 -6.60 7.07
CA ILE A 175 -14.45 -5.84 6.94
C ILE A 175 -15.47 -6.66 6.14
N GLN A 176 -15.04 -7.34 5.08
CA GLN A 176 -15.89 -8.16 4.22
C GLN A 176 -16.58 -9.30 4.98
N LYS A 177 -15.87 -9.97 5.90
CA LYS A 177 -16.45 -11.02 6.77
C LYS A 177 -17.63 -10.53 7.61
N ARG A 178 -17.68 -9.25 7.97
CA ARG A 178 -18.68 -8.69 8.90
C ARG A 178 -19.74 -7.83 8.23
N PHE A 179 -19.37 -7.09 7.19
CA PHE A 179 -20.22 -6.06 6.59
C PHE A 179 -20.42 -6.25 5.07
N GLY A 180 -19.77 -7.25 4.45
CA GLY A 180 -19.89 -7.52 3.03
C GLY A 180 -18.98 -6.65 2.15
N THR A 181 -18.99 -6.95 0.85
CA THR A 181 -17.99 -6.47 -0.11
C THR A 181 -18.00 -4.95 -0.32
N ALA A 182 -19.18 -4.32 -0.40
CA ALA A 182 -19.27 -2.88 -0.66
C ALA A 182 -18.62 -2.06 0.47
N TRP A 183 -18.97 -2.38 1.72
CA TRP A 183 -18.38 -1.75 2.91
C TRP A 183 -16.90 -2.09 3.06
N ALA A 184 -16.47 -3.28 2.64
CA ALA A 184 -15.07 -3.66 2.65
C ALA A 184 -14.22 -2.79 1.70
N VAL A 185 -14.68 -2.60 0.47
CA VAL A 185 -13.97 -1.75 -0.52
C VAL A 185 -13.94 -0.31 -0.03
N ALA A 186 -15.09 0.25 0.36
CA ALA A 186 -15.17 1.64 0.83
C ALA A 186 -14.34 1.87 2.10
N GLY A 187 -14.52 1.02 3.12
CA GLY A 187 -13.82 1.16 4.40
C GLY A 187 -12.31 0.98 4.28
N SER A 188 -11.86 -0.04 3.55
CA SER A 188 -10.41 -0.24 3.34
C SER A 188 -9.76 0.89 2.54
N ALA A 189 -10.45 1.44 1.53
CA ALA A 189 -9.98 2.57 0.74
C ALA A 189 -9.89 3.88 1.54
N VAL A 190 -10.88 4.15 2.40
CA VAL A 190 -10.84 5.33 3.29
C VAL A 190 -9.66 5.23 4.25
N VAL A 191 -9.48 4.09 4.92
CA VAL A 191 -8.33 3.90 5.82
C VAL A 191 -7.02 4.03 5.05
N PHE A 192 -6.91 3.44 3.87
CA PHE A 192 -5.74 3.57 2.99
C PHE A 192 -5.40 5.04 2.67
N GLY A 193 -6.36 5.84 2.23
CA GLY A 193 -6.10 7.25 1.91
C GLY A 193 -5.69 8.06 3.14
N LEU A 194 -6.36 7.84 4.28
CA LEU A 194 -6.08 8.59 5.50
C LEU A 194 -4.72 8.27 6.14
N THR A 195 -4.17 7.07 5.93
CA THR A 195 -2.86 6.70 6.50
C THR A 195 -1.67 7.41 5.86
N HIS A 196 -1.89 8.09 4.74
CA HIS A 196 -0.84 8.87 4.08
C HIS A 196 -0.68 10.26 4.67
N PHE A 197 -1.66 10.76 5.44
CA PHE A 197 -1.63 12.08 6.08
C PHE A 197 -1.46 13.28 5.11
N GLU A 198 -1.80 13.09 3.83
CA GLU A 198 -1.68 14.12 2.79
C GLU A 198 -3.04 14.74 2.45
N GLY A 199 -3.29 15.97 2.91
CA GLY A 199 -4.60 16.62 2.81
C GLY A 199 -5.14 16.70 1.38
N VAL A 200 -4.37 17.30 0.46
CA VAL A 200 -4.79 17.51 -0.94
C VAL A 200 -4.84 16.19 -1.72
N GLN A 201 -3.95 15.24 -1.40
CA GLN A 201 -3.86 13.96 -2.10
C GLN A 201 -4.91 12.94 -1.62
N THR A 202 -5.42 13.10 -0.39
CA THR A 202 -6.32 12.12 0.27
C THR A 202 -7.47 11.65 -0.62
N PRO A 203 -8.27 12.52 -1.30
CA PRO A 203 -9.37 12.05 -2.14
C PRO A 203 -8.91 11.18 -3.30
N ALA A 204 -7.77 11.53 -3.92
CA ALA A 204 -7.18 10.76 -5.00
C ALA A 204 -6.68 9.39 -4.50
N LEU A 205 -6.06 9.34 -3.32
CA LEU A 205 -5.62 8.09 -2.70
C LEU A 205 -6.78 7.19 -2.27
N ILE A 206 -7.89 7.76 -1.76
CA ILE A 206 -9.11 6.99 -1.51
C ILE A 206 -9.66 6.42 -2.82
N GLY A 207 -9.69 7.22 -3.89
CA GLY A 207 -10.10 6.77 -5.22
C GLY A 207 -9.25 5.61 -5.75
N ALA A 208 -7.92 5.75 -5.72
CA ALA A 208 -6.99 4.68 -6.07
C ALA A 208 -7.22 3.45 -5.18
N GLY A 209 -7.46 3.67 -3.88
CA GLY A 209 -7.73 2.62 -2.93
C GLY A 209 -9.00 1.81 -3.24
N VAL A 210 -10.04 2.48 -3.74
CA VAL A 210 -11.25 1.82 -4.26
C VAL A 210 -10.91 0.96 -5.47
N VAL A 211 -10.12 1.47 -6.42
CA VAL A 211 -9.70 0.72 -7.60
C VAL A 211 -8.94 -0.55 -7.20
N PHE A 212 -7.95 -0.45 -6.31
CA PHE A 212 -7.18 -1.61 -5.85
C PHE A 212 -8.06 -2.63 -5.14
N GLY A 213 -9.00 -2.16 -4.30
CA GLY A 213 -9.99 -3.01 -3.65
C GLY A 213 -10.90 -3.73 -4.64
N LEU A 214 -11.37 -3.04 -5.68
CA LEU A 214 -12.17 -3.64 -6.75
C LEU A 214 -11.39 -4.65 -7.57
N VAL A 215 -10.11 -4.38 -7.89
CA VAL A 215 -9.23 -5.34 -8.58
C VAL A 215 -9.07 -6.60 -7.71
N ALA A 216 -8.77 -6.45 -6.42
CA ALA A 216 -8.63 -7.58 -5.50
C ALA A 216 -9.90 -8.43 -5.41
N VAL A 217 -11.07 -7.80 -5.30
CA VAL A 217 -12.37 -8.47 -5.20
C VAL A 217 -12.76 -9.15 -6.51
N LYS A 218 -12.63 -8.47 -7.65
CA LYS A 218 -13.06 -8.99 -8.96
C LYS A 218 -12.17 -10.12 -9.47
N THR A 219 -10.87 -10.05 -9.20
CA THR A 219 -9.93 -11.09 -9.59
C THR A 219 -9.84 -12.22 -8.57
N ASP A 220 -10.26 -11.96 -7.33
CA ASP A 220 -10.03 -12.82 -6.16
C ASP A 220 -8.55 -13.23 -6.02
N ARG A 221 -7.66 -12.29 -6.35
CA ARG A 221 -6.21 -12.47 -6.33
C ARG A 221 -5.55 -11.21 -5.79
N LEU A 222 -4.85 -11.34 -4.68
CA LEU A 222 -4.13 -10.23 -4.08
C LEU A 222 -2.97 -9.76 -4.99
N GLY A 223 -2.34 -10.68 -5.72
CA GLY A 223 -1.25 -10.34 -6.64
C GLY A 223 -1.68 -9.38 -7.76
N ALA A 224 -2.94 -9.44 -8.20
CA ALA A 224 -3.45 -8.50 -9.20
C ALA A 224 -3.53 -7.06 -8.65
N ALA A 225 -3.96 -6.90 -7.40
CA ALA A 225 -3.99 -5.59 -6.74
C ALA A 225 -2.57 -5.06 -6.48
N MET A 226 -1.62 -5.92 -6.09
CA MET A 226 -0.20 -5.58 -5.99
C MET A 226 0.34 -5.05 -7.32
N VAL A 227 0.07 -5.74 -8.44
CA VAL A 227 0.53 -5.26 -9.76
C VAL A 227 -0.12 -3.95 -10.16
N CYS A 228 -1.41 -3.78 -9.91
CA CYS A 228 -2.11 -2.51 -10.14
C CYS A 228 -1.47 -1.35 -9.36
N HIS A 229 -1.17 -1.57 -8.09
CA HIS A 229 -0.60 -0.56 -7.21
C HIS A 229 0.88 -0.28 -7.55
N MET A 230 1.68 -1.31 -7.85
CA MET A 230 3.05 -1.12 -8.34
C MET A 230 3.08 -0.31 -9.63
N ALA A 231 2.18 -0.58 -10.58
CA ALA A 231 2.09 0.20 -11.82
C ALA A 231 1.68 1.66 -11.57
N PHE A 232 0.77 1.89 -10.64
CA PHE A 232 0.39 3.23 -10.17
C PHE A 232 1.60 4.00 -9.62
N ASN A 233 2.35 3.42 -8.67
CA ASN A 233 3.56 4.07 -8.12
C ASN A 233 4.69 4.21 -9.14
N LEU A 234 4.93 3.19 -9.97
CA LEU A 234 5.95 3.25 -11.02
C LEU A 234 5.67 4.39 -12.01
N THR A 235 4.40 4.65 -12.34
CA THR A 235 4.03 5.78 -13.20
C THR A 235 4.46 7.11 -12.56
N THR A 236 4.22 7.29 -11.26
CA THR A 236 4.68 8.47 -10.50
C THR A 236 6.20 8.56 -10.47
N VAL A 237 6.90 7.48 -10.14
CA VAL A 237 8.37 7.45 -10.07
C VAL A 237 9.01 7.74 -11.43
N VAL A 238 8.47 7.20 -12.51
CA VAL A 238 8.92 7.50 -13.87
C VAL A 238 8.75 8.99 -14.18
N ASN A 239 7.59 9.55 -13.83
CA ASN A 239 7.30 10.96 -14.04
C ASN A 239 8.29 11.88 -13.29
N LEU A 240 8.59 11.55 -12.03
CA LEU A 240 9.48 12.36 -11.18
C LEU A 240 10.94 12.26 -11.58
N LEU A 241 11.46 11.08 -11.92
CA LEU A 241 12.89 10.88 -12.15
C LEU A 241 13.35 11.08 -13.60
N TRP A 242 12.45 10.99 -14.58
CA TRP A 242 12.82 11.01 -16.00
C TRP A 242 12.07 12.04 -16.86
N ILE A 243 10.90 12.49 -16.43
CA ILE A 243 10.10 13.45 -17.21
C ILE A 243 10.29 14.87 -16.67
N HIS A 244 10.31 15.01 -15.34
CA HIS A 244 10.43 16.29 -14.64
C HIS A 244 11.64 16.41 -13.71
N GLY A 245 12.54 15.41 -13.72
CA GLY A 245 13.81 15.40 -12.97
C GLY A 245 14.99 15.95 -13.74
#